data_AF-A0A7V2IM99-F1
#
_entry.id   AF-A0A7V2IM99-F1
#
_cell.length_a   1.000
_cell.length_b   1.000
_cell.length_c   1.000
_cell.angle_alpha   90.00
_cell.angle_beta   90.00
_cell.angle_gamma   90.00
#
_symmetry.space_group_name_H-M   'P 1'
#
loop_
_entity.id
_entity.type
_entity.pdbx_description
1 polymer ?
#
loop_
_entity_poly.entity_id
_entity_poly.type
_entity_poly.pdbx_seq_one_letter_code
_entity_poly.pdbx_strand_id
1 'polypeptide(L)'
;MAISRMTKVMIAAHRSQAADLLEALQQAGIVEVLDAERAMVSKDWPDLQIEGRRPRDLEEMRTRLERALAFLRPYVDEKRSVFEPRRSVDRAEYSRVVSGAEALELLAQVEQTQSEMDRLCNQCENLRG
;
A
#
# COMPACT_ATOMS: atom_id res chain seq x y z
N MET A 1 -16.62 18.85 20.90
CA MET A 1 -15.34 18.17 20.59
C MET A 1 -14.52 18.11 21.86
N ALA A 2 -14.24 16.92 22.37
CA ALA A 2 -13.38 16.76 23.55
C ALA A 2 -11.93 16.61 23.07
N ILE A 3 -11.06 17.54 23.47
CA ILE A 3 -9.62 17.40 23.26
C ILE A 3 -9.12 16.42 24.32
N SER A 4 -8.80 15.20 23.91
CA SER A 4 -8.19 14.21 24.80
C SER A 4 -6.76 14.64 25.13
N ARG A 5 -6.31 14.41 26.37
CA ARG A 5 -4.91 14.66 26.77
C ARG A 5 -4.03 13.57 26.16
N MET A 6 -3.32 13.92 25.08
CA MET A 6 -2.34 13.03 24.46
C MET A 6 -1.01 13.09 25.21
N THR A 7 -0.34 11.94 25.34
CA THR A 7 1.00 11.84 25.92
C THR A 7 1.96 11.31 24.87
N LYS A 8 3.07 12.02 24.66
CA LYS A 8 4.13 11.59 23.75
C LYS A 8 4.98 10.53 24.44
N VAL A 9 5.14 9.38 23.79
CA VAL A 9 5.95 8.26 24.29
C VAL A 9 7.06 7.99 23.29
N MET A 10 8.27 7.74 23.79
CA MET A 10 9.40 7.27 22.98
C MET A 10 9.61 5.78 23.24
N ILE A 11 9.71 5.00 22.17
CA ILE A 11 9.91 3.56 22.24
C ILE A 11 11.20 3.24 21.49
N ALA A 12 12.20 2.70 22.20
CA ALA A 12 13.44 2.21 21.62
C ALA A 12 13.38 0.67 21.57
N ALA A 13 13.72 0.09 20.43
CA ALA A 13 13.76 -1.35 20.23
C ALA A 13 15.03 -1.75 19.49
N HIS A 14 15.45 -3.00 19.65
CA HIS A 14 16.53 -3.55 18.84
C HIS A 14 16.08 -3.56 17.36
N ARG A 15 17.01 -3.36 16.42
CA ARG A 15 16.71 -3.31 14.97
C ARG A 15 15.92 -4.52 14.49
N SER A 16 16.21 -5.72 15.01
CA SER A 16 15.50 -6.95 14.65
C SER A 16 14.07 -7.04 15.16
N GLN A 17 13.66 -6.18 16.10
CA GLN A 17 12.33 -6.17 16.72
C GLN A 17 11.49 -4.95 16.31
N ALA A 18 12.11 -3.97 15.65
CA ALA A 18 11.47 -2.71 15.30
C ALA A 18 10.25 -2.90 14.39
N ALA A 19 10.34 -3.81 13.41
CA ALA A 19 9.26 -4.11 12.49
C ALA A 19 8.05 -4.75 13.20
N ASP A 20 8.28 -5.82 13.97
CA ASP A 20 7.22 -6.54 14.70
C ASP A 20 6.54 -5.63 15.73
N LEU A 21 7.31 -4.80 16.42
CA LEU A 21 6.78 -3.84 17.39
C LEU A 21 5.93 -2.77 16.72
N LEU A 22 6.39 -2.22 15.59
CA LEU A 22 5.65 -1.24 14.82
C LEU A 22 4.33 -1.83 14.31
N GLU A 23 4.35 -3.06 13.80
CA GLU A 23 3.15 -3.77 13.35
C GLU A 23 2.16 -3.96 14.51
N ALA A 24 2.63 -4.42 15.67
CA ALA A 24 1.77 -4.61 16.84
C ALA A 24 1.11 -3.30 17.30
N LEU A 25 1.86 -2.19 17.30
CA LEU A 25 1.33 -0.86 17.64
C LEU A 25 0.28 -0.38 16.63
N GLN A 26 0.53 -0.60 15.33
CA GLN A 26 -0.42 -0.26 14.26
C GLN A 26 -1.70 -1.11 14.36
N GLN A 27 -1.58 -2.41 14.65
CA GLN A 27 -2.73 -3.30 14.84
C GLN A 27 -3.57 -2.91 16.07
N ALA A 28 -2.93 -2.45 17.15
CA ALA A 28 -3.63 -1.99 18.34
C ALA A 28 -4.43 -0.69 18.08
N GLY A 29 -3.97 0.18 17.17
CA GLY A 29 -4.70 1.37 16.73
C GLY A 29 -4.88 2.45 17.80
N ILE A 30 -4.09 2.38 18.89
CA ILE A 30 -4.19 3.27 20.06
C ILE A 30 -3.12 4.37 20.11
N VAL A 31 -2.16 4.35 19.19
CA VAL A 31 -1.05 5.31 19.12
C VAL A 31 -0.92 5.93 17.74
N GLU A 32 -0.53 7.20 17.69
CA GLU A 32 -0.06 7.86 16.48
C GLU A 32 1.44 7.63 16.33
N VAL A 33 1.86 6.97 15.25
CA VAL A 33 3.28 6.77 14.95
C VAL A 33 3.82 8.01 14.22
N LEU A 34 4.77 8.71 14.85
CA LEU A 34 5.38 9.91 14.31
C LEU A 34 6.68 9.58 13.58
N ASP A 35 6.91 10.23 12.44
CA ASP A 35 8.21 10.24 11.75
C ASP A 35 9.26 10.96 12.62
N ALA A 36 10.51 10.54 12.57
CA ALA A 36 11.59 11.02 13.43
C ALA A 36 11.83 12.54 13.31
N GLU A 37 11.63 13.11 12.12
CA GLU A 37 11.68 14.56 11.89
C GLU A 37 10.54 15.29 12.62
N ARG A 38 9.32 14.74 12.57
CA ARG A 38 8.14 15.28 13.28
C ARG A 38 8.22 15.05 14.78
N ALA A 39 8.93 14.01 15.20
CA ALA A 39 9.11 13.67 16.60
C ALA A 39 10.19 14.54 17.28
N MET A 40 10.95 15.37 16.54
CA MET A 40 12.05 16.20 17.07
C MET A 40 13.11 15.41 17.89
N VAL A 41 13.15 14.08 17.74
CA VAL A 41 14.00 13.19 18.57
C VAL A 41 15.46 13.24 18.12
N SER A 42 15.72 13.61 16.86
CA SER A 42 17.07 13.65 16.27
C SER A 42 18.03 14.63 16.95
N LYS A 43 17.51 15.66 17.64
CA LYS A 43 18.35 16.63 18.36
C LYS A 43 18.87 16.11 19.69
N ASP A 44 18.05 15.32 20.39
CA ASP A 44 18.37 14.83 21.73
C ASP A 44 19.10 13.48 21.69
N TRP A 45 18.94 12.71 20.60
CA TRP A 45 19.47 11.36 20.47
C TRP A 45 19.97 11.07 19.04
N PRO A 46 21.13 11.65 18.66
CA PRO A 46 21.67 11.54 17.30
C PRO A 46 22.12 10.12 16.91
N ASP A 47 22.39 9.25 17.90
CA ASP A 47 22.87 7.88 17.69
C ASP A 47 21.75 6.87 17.36
N LEU A 48 20.47 7.28 17.47
CA LEU A 48 19.35 6.46 17.03
C LEU A 48 19.35 6.40 15.49
N GLN A 49 19.68 5.23 14.95
CA GLN A 49 19.59 4.99 13.51
C GLN A 49 18.14 5.11 13.04
N ILE A 50 17.86 6.16 12.27
CA ILE A 50 16.59 6.35 11.57
C ILE A 50 16.74 5.69 10.19
N GLU A 51 16.47 4.38 10.08
CA GLU A 51 16.41 3.71 8.78
C GLU A 51 15.08 4.03 8.09
N GLY A 52 15.04 5.18 7.40
CA GLY A 52 13.83 5.72 6.75
C GLY A 52 13.73 5.49 5.24
N ARG A 53 14.42 4.50 4.66
CA ARG A 53 14.26 4.24 3.23
C ARG A 53 13.00 3.43 2.99
N ARG A 54 12.00 4.07 2.37
CA ARG A 54 10.86 3.35 1.78
C ARG A 54 11.42 2.27 0.84
N PRO A 55 11.02 1.00 1.01
CA PRO A 55 11.47 -0.05 0.12
C PRO A 55 11.01 0.27 -1.30
N ARG A 56 11.96 0.41 -2.22
CA ARG A 56 11.68 0.69 -3.63
C ARG A 56 10.71 -0.33 -4.23
N ASP A 57 10.86 -1.58 -3.82
CA ASP A 57 10.02 -2.70 -4.25
C ASP A 57 8.54 -2.51 -3.91
N LEU A 58 8.22 -1.85 -2.78
CA LEU A 58 6.84 -1.56 -2.39
C LEU A 58 6.22 -0.47 -3.26
N GLU A 59 6.96 0.58 -3.58
CA GLU A 59 6.48 1.65 -4.46
C GLU A 59 6.31 1.15 -5.90
N GLU A 60 7.21 0.27 -6.37
CA GLU A 60 7.08 -0.39 -7.68
C GLU A 60 5.84 -1.29 -7.71
N MET A 61 5.62 -2.12 -6.69
CA MET A 61 4.44 -2.98 -6.59
C MET A 61 3.14 -2.16 -6.56
N ARG A 62 3.10 -1.10 -5.74
CA ARG A 62 1.96 -0.18 -5.69
C ARG A 62 1.67 0.42 -7.06
N THR A 63 2.69 0.88 -7.77
CA THR A 63 2.55 1.47 -9.11
C THR A 63 1.95 0.47 -10.10
N ARG A 64 2.39 -0.80 -10.06
CA ARG A 64 1.83 -1.87 -10.90
C ARG A 64 0.35 -2.10 -10.62
N LEU A 65 -0.02 -2.20 -9.34
CA LEU A 65 -1.41 -2.38 -8.92
C LEU A 65 -2.29 -1.20 -9.35
N GLU A 66 -1.82 0.05 -9.19
CA GLU A 66 -2.57 1.24 -9.61
C GLU A 66 -2.83 1.26 -11.12
N ARG A 67 -1.84 0.85 -11.94
CA ARG A 67 -2.00 0.75 -13.40
C ARG A 67 -2.99 -0.34 -13.78
N ALA A 68 -2.88 -1.52 -13.20
CA ALA A 68 -3.81 -2.62 -13.46
C ALA A 68 -5.26 -2.26 -13.08
N LEU A 69 -5.46 -1.61 -11.93
CA LEU A 69 -6.78 -1.12 -11.51
C LEU A 69 -7.32 -0.06 -12.47
N ALA A 70 -6.47 0.87 -12.94
CA ALA A 70 -6.87 1.88 -13.91
C ALA A 70 -7.30 1.26 -15.24
N PHE A 71 -6.58 0.22 -15.71
CA PHE A 71 -6.93 -0.53 -16.90
C PHE A 71 -8.25 -1.30 -16.75
N LEU A 72 -8.50 -1.93 -15.60
CA LEU A 72 -9.73 -2.71 -15.38
C LEU A 72 -10.97 -1.85 -15.14
N ARG A 73 -10.80 -0.63 -14.62
CA ARG A 73 -11.89 0.27 -14.20
C ARG A 73 -12.99 0.50 -15.26
N PRO A 74 -12.70 0.65 -16.57
CA PRO A 74 -13.72 0.82 -17.59
C PRO A 74 -14.58 -0.42 -17.84
N TYR A 75 -14.11 -1.62 -17.48
CA TYR A 75 -14.75 -2.90 -17.75
C TYR A 75 -15.62 -3.41 -16.59
N VAL A 76 -15.78 -2.63 -15.52
CA VAL A 76 -16.62 -2.98 -14.37
C VAL A 76 -18.03 -2.45 -14.59
N ASP A 77 -19.02 -3.36 -14.61
CA ASP A 77 -20.43 -3.03 -14.82
C ASP A 77 -21.02 -2.21 -13.65
N GLU A 78 -20.59 -2.48 -12.43
CA GLU A 78 -21.06 -1.79 -11.22
C GLU A 78 -20.11 -0.67 -10.79
N LYS A 79 -20.48 0.58 -11.13
CA LYS A 79 -19.78 1.76 -10.62
C LYS A 79 -20.24 2.05 -9.19
N ARG A 80 -19.44 1.64 -8.21
CA ARG A 80 -19.67 2.02 -6.81
C ARG A 80 -19.59 3.53 -6.62
N SER A 81 -20.49 4.07 -5.82
CA SER A 81 -20.50 5.50 -5.50
C SER A 81 -19.27 5.85 -4.65
N VAL A 82 -18.73 7.06 -4.82
CA VAL A 82 -17.62 7.56 -3.97
C VAL A 82 -18.04 7.66 -2.50
N PHE A 83 -19.35 7.75 -2.25
CA PHE A 83 -19.94 7.81 -0.91
C PHE A 83 -20.34 6.44 -0.36
N GLU A 84 -20.19 5.36 -1.13
CA GLU A 84 -20.44 4.03 -0.60
C GLU A 84 -19.34 3.64 0.40
N PRO A 85 -19.72 3.02 1.54
CA PRO A 85 -18.74 2.46 2.45
C PRO A 85 -17.80 1.51 1.72
N ARG A 86 -16.51 1.58 2.06
CA ARG A 86 -15.55 0.58 1.59
C ARG A 86 -16.00 -0.81 2.04
N ARG A 87 -15.77 -1.81 1.19
CA ARG A 87 -16.00 -3.21 1.56
C ARG A 87 -15.18 -3.51 2.82
N SER A 88 -15.86 -4.01 3.86
CA SER A 88 -15.16 -4.58 5.02
C SER A 88 -14.42 -5.82 4.55
N VAL A 89 -13.12 -5.87 4.81
CA VAL A 89 -12.25 -7.02 4.53
C VAL A 89 -11.78 -7.52 5.88
N ASP A 90 -12.08 -8.79 6.19
CA ASP A 90 -11.62 -9.38 7.44
C ASP A 90 -10.13 -9.76 7.36
N ARG A 91 -9.52 -10.06 8.52
CA ARG A 91 -8.09 -10.38 8.61
C ARG A 91 -7.73 -11.65 7.83
N ALA A 92 -8.62 -12.63 7.78
CA ALA A 92 -8.36 -13.89 7.10
C ALA A 92 -8.39 -13.71 5.58
N GLU A 93 -9.37 -12.95 5.07
CA GLU A 93 -9.47 -12.56 3.67
C GLU A 93 -8.25 -11.73 3.25
N TYR A 94 -7.88 -10.71 4.04
CA TYR A 94 -6.70 -9.90 3.77
C TYR A 94 -5.43 -10.75 3.73
N SER A 95 -5.20 -11.58 4.76
CA SER A 95 -4.01 -12.43 4.84
C SER A 95 -3.94 -13.40 3.67
N ARG A 96 -5.05 -14.04 3.30
CA ARG A 96 -5.12 -14.95 2.14
C ARG A 96 -4.76 -14.25 0.83
N VAL A 97 -5.26 -13.03 0.61
CA VAL A 97 -4.99 -12.27 -0.62
C VAL A 97 -3.53 -11.81 -0.68
N VAL A 98 -2.98 -11.30 0.43
CA VAL A 98 -1.62 -10.76 0.45
C VAL A 98 -0.55 -11.86 0.47
N SER A 99 -0.83 -13.01 1.08
CA SER A 99 0.09 -14.15 1.12
C SER A 99 -0.04 -15.11 -0.07
N GLY A 100 -1.14 -15.03 -0.82
CA GLY A 100 -1.44 -15.93 -1.94
C GLY A 100 -0.75 -15.51 -3.24
N ALA A 101 -0.35 -16.50 -4.05
CA ALA A 101 0.16 -16.26 -5.40
C ALA A 101 -0.94 -15.79 -6.37
N GLU A 102 -2.20 -16.15 -6.10
CA GLU A 102 -3.36 -15.84 -6.95
C GLU A 102 -3.48 -14.35 -7.28
N ALA A 103 -3.25 -13.46 -6.31
CA ALA A 103 -3.32 -12.01 -6.53
C ALA A 103 -2.24 -11.52 -7.51
N LEU A 104 -1.03 -12.11 -7.45
CA LEU A 104 0.07 -11.78 -8.35
C LEU A 104 -0.12 -12.40 -9.74
N GLU A 105 -0.70 -13.59 -9.82
CA GLU A 105 -1.08 -14.23 -11.08
C GLU A 105 -2.15 -13.43 -11.82
N LEU A 106 -3.18 -12.97 -11.11
CA LEU A 106 -4.20 -12.08 -11.67
C LEU A 106 -3.58 -10.77 -12.17
N LEU A 107 -2.67 -10.17 -11.40
CA LEU A 107 -1.96 -8.97 -11.83
C LEU A 107 -1.19 -9.22 -13.15
N ALA A 108 -0.48 -10.34 -13.25
CA ALA A 108 0.26 -10.69 -14.47
C ALA A 108 -0.68 -10.92 -15.67
N GLN A 109 -1.82 -11.57 -15.47
CA GLN A 109 -2.82 -11.77 -16.53
C GLN A 109 -3.39 -10.43 -17.04
N VAL A 110 -3.62 -9.49 -16.13
CA VAL A 110 -4.09 -8.14 -16.49
C VAL A 110 -3.04 -7.39 -17.31
N GLU A 111 -1.78 -7.41 -16.86
CA GLU A 111 -0.66 -6.77 -17.56
C GLU A 111 -0.46 -7.37 -18.97
N GLN A 112 -0.58 -8.71 -19.10
CA GLN A 112 -0.51 -9.39 -20.39
C GLN A 112 -1.68 -8.99 -21.30
N THR A 113 -2.90 -9.05 -20.78
CA THR A 113 -4.12 -8.70 -21.55
C THR A 113 -4.05 -7.27 -22.07
N GLN A 114 -3.65 -6.32 -21.23
CA GLN A 114 -3.47 -4.93 -21.63
C GLN A 114 -2.44 -4.80 -22.77
N SER A 115 -1.30 -5.48 -22.64
CA SER A 115 -0.23 -5.44 -23.65
C SER A 115 -0.68 -6.04 -24.99
N GLU A 116 -1.47 -7.11 -24.97
CA GLU A 116 -2.04 -7.72 -26.17
C GLU A 116 -3.07 -6.80 -26.85
N MET A 117 -3.92 -6.14 -26.07
CA MET A 117 -4.88 -5.16 -26.59
C MET A 117 -4.17 -3.98 -27.26
N ASP A 118 -3.17 -3.39 -26.61
CA ASP A 118 -2.39 -2.29 -27.18
C ASP A 118 -1.71 -2.70 -28.49
N ARG A 119 -1.16 -3.91 -28.54
CA ARG A 119 -0.56 -4.47 -29.76
C ARG A 119 -1.57 -4.60 -30.89
N LEU A 120 -2.77 -5.13 -30.62
CA LEU A 120 -3.82 -5.31 -31.61
C LEU A 120 -4.39 -3.96 -32.09
N CYS A 121 -4.53 -2.98 -31.20
CA CYS A 121 -4.91 -1.62 -31.55
C CYS A 121 -3.91 -0.98 -32.52
N ASN A 122 -2.61 -1.04 -32.20
CA ASN A 122 -1.55 -0.53 -33.07
C ASN A 122 -1.53 -1.23 -34.44
N GLN A 123 -1.78 -2.55 -34.49
CA GLN A 123 -1.90 -3.28 -35.75
C GLN A 123 -3.11 -2.82 -36.57
N CYS A 124 -4.25 -2.61 -35.94
CA CYS A 124 -5.45 -2.10 -36.61
C CYS A 124 -5.24 -0.69 -37.18
N GLU A 125 -4.56 0.19 -36.45
CA GLU A 125 -4.24 1.55 -36.90
C GLU A 125 -3.30 1.52 -38.11
N ASN A 126 -2.25 0.70 -38.07
CA ASN A 126 -1.30 0.53 -39.18
C ASN A 126 -1.91 -0.10 -40.44
N LEU A 127 -3.00 -0.87 -40.31
CA LEU A 127 -3.73 -1.44 -41.45
C LEU A 127 -4.77 -0.48 -42.05
N ARG A 128 -5.14 0.57 -41.30
CA ARG A 128 -6.15 1.57 -41.72
C ARG A 128 -5.53 2.88 -42.22
N GLY A 129 -4.28 3.16 -41.87
CA GLY A 129 -3.45 4.23 -42.45
C GLY A 129 -2.74 3.79 -43.71
#